data_AF-A0AAV8XQC0-F1
#
_entry.id   AF-A0AAV8XQC0-F1
#
_cell.length_a   1.000
_cell.length_b   1.000
_cell.length_c   1.000
_cell.angle_alpha   90.00
_cell.angle_beta   90.00
_cell.angle_gamma   90.00
#
_symmetry.space_group_name_H-M   'P 1'
#
loop_
_entity.id
_entity.type
_entity.pdbx_description
1 polymer ?
#
loop_
_entity_poly.entity_id
_entity_poly.type
_entity_poly.pdbx_seq_one_letter_code
_entity_poly.pdbx_strand_id
1 'polypeptide(L)'
;MVSDSTELPFFPKYETEYIYEDKIRITWFESNFSQSHYKFHNTRSSKASNACTLIVVLMAAKCNQYKVVVNGPQKCLNIRLIQLLAASMLEGNRIHDNLKIKNVLKHINLNVPEAIKFGGKQTSDMTEWKSEVYMEQLSKSLFENIRKNWKEWVKPSSETENLDMYIILVADSRTVLFLIQIKTDTVSRHILIK
;
A
#
# COMPACT_ATOMS: atom_id res chain seq x y z
N MET A 1 20.44 0.06 13.15
CA MET A 1 19.41 0.57 14.08
C MET A 1 19.17 2.02 13.75
N VAL A 2 18.06 2.33 13.07
CA VAL A 2 17.65 3.71 12.74
C VAL A 2 16.45 4.02 13.62
N SER A 3 16.50 5.14 14.34
CA SER A 3 15.51 5.61 15.31
C SER A 3 14.14 5.80 14.67
N ASP A 4 13.20 4.93 15.02
CA ASP A 4 11.85 4.85 14.42
C ASP A 4 10.83 5.73 15.15
N SER A 5 11.19 6.99 15.46
CA SER A 5 10.23 7.99 15.94
C SER A 5 10.11 9.10 14.90
N THR A 6 9.57 8.76 13.73
CA THR A 6 9.03 9.80 12.85
C THR A 6 7.76 10.28 13.52
N GLU A 7 7.86 11.38 14.28
CA GLU A 7 6.71 11.98 14.96
C GLU A 7 5.63 12.26 13.92
N LEU A 8 4.43 11.71 14.10
CA LEU A 8 3.32 11.88 13.17
C LEU A 8 2.64 13.24 13.44
N PRO A 9 2.23 14.02 12.42
CA PRO A 9 1.53 15.29 12.62
C PRO A 9 0.30 15.17 13.52
N PHE A 10 -0.48 14.09 13.31
CA PHE A 10 -1.57 13.66 14.16
C PHE A 10 -1.88 12.19 13.86
N PHE A 11 -2.57 11.52 14.79
CA PHE A 11 -3.13 10.19 14.56
C PHE A 11 -4.57 10.34 14.05
N PRO A 12 -4.93 9.75 12.91
CA PRO A 12 -6.19 10.05 12.26
C PRO A 12 -7.38 9.43 12.99
N LYS A 13 -8.49 10.16 13.05
CA LYS A 13 -9.79 9.57 13.38
C LYS A 13 -10.24 8.65 12.23
N TYR A 14 -10.89 7.55 12.59
CA TYR A 14 -11.46 6.62 11.63
C TYR A 14 -12.74 5.98 12.15
N GLU A 15 -13.57 5.57 11.21
CA GLU A 15 -14.76 4.76 11.42
C GLU A 15 -14.58 3.42 10.72
N THR A 16 -15.28 2.39 11.19
CA THR A 16 -15.19 1.06 10.59
C THR A 16 -16.56 0.43 10.50
N GLU A 17 -16.86 -0.11 9.32
CA GLU A 17 -18.06 -0.89 9.06
C GLU A 17 -17.67 -2.29 8.59
N TYR A 18 -18.56 -3.23 8.84
CA TYR A 18 -18.42 -4.62 8.41
C TYR A 18 -19.55 -4.93 7.44
N ILE A 19 -19.19 -5.45 6.27
CA ILE A 19 -20.14 -5.83 5.23
C ILE A 19 -19.92 -7.29 4.84
N TYR A 20 -20.91 -7.85 4.16
CA TYR A 20 -20.88 -9.23 3.68
C TYR A 20 -20.66 -10.24 4.83
N GLU A 21 -21.59 -10.28 5.79
CA GLU A 21 -21.54 -11.21 6.95
C GLU A 21 -20.22 -11.12 7.72
N ASP A 22 -19.76 -9.89 8.00
CA ASP A 22 -18.50 -9.59 8.69
C ASP A 22 -17.22 -10.11 8.00
N LYS A 23 -17.30 -10.51 6.72
CA LYS A 23 -16.14 -10.98 5.94
C LYS A 23 -15.31 -9.83 5.39
N ILE A 24 -15.89 -8.65 5.22
CA ILE A 24 -15.21 -7.46 4.69
C ILE A 24 -15.30 -6.35 5.73
N ARG A 25 -14.14 -5.86 6.15
CA ARG A 25 -14.01 -4.68 7.02
C ARG A 25 -13.60 -3.48 6.19
N ILE A 26 -14.38 -2.42 6.21
CA ILE A 26 -14.05 -1.15 5.56
C ILE A 26 -13.73 -0.12 6.65
N THR A 27 -12.54 0.48 6.56
CA THR A 27 -12.13 1.56 7.45
C THR A 27 -12.07 2.86 6.67
N TRP A 28 -12.83 3.85 7.14
CA TRP A 28 -12.87 5.20 6.58
C TRP A 28 -12.07 6.14 7.48
N PHE A 29 -11.10 6.86 6.93
CA PHE A 29 -10.33 7.87 7.66
C PHE A 29 -10.91 9.26 7.47
N GLU A 30 -10.69 10.15 8.43
CA GLU A 30 -11.05 11.56 8.29
C GLU A 30 -10.34 12.23 7.08
N SER A 31 -10.99 13.22 6.48
CA SER A 31 -10.54 13.84 5.21
C SER A 31 -9.16 14.52 5.26
N ASN A 32 -8.71 14.92 6.46
CA ASN A 32 -7.38 15.49 6.69
C ASN A 32 -6.28 14.42 6.63
N PHE A 33 -6.63 13.15 6.82
CA PHE A 33 -5.72 12.02 6.63
C PHE A 33 -5.68 11.60 5.16
N SER A 34 -5.19 12.51 4.33
CA SER A 34 -5.05 12.29 2.90
C SER A 34 -3.72 12.81 2.40
N GLN A 35 -3.29 12.31 1.24
CA GLN A 35 -2.04 12.74 0.61
C GLN A 35 -1.91 14.28 0.46
N SER A 36 -3.00 15.01 0.22
CA SER A 36 -2.94 16.47 0.04
C SER A 36 -2.92 17.26 1.34
N HIS A 37 -3.40 16.68 2.44
CA HIS A 37 -3.62 17.38 3.72
C HIS A 37 -2.72 16.88 4.86
N TYR A 38 -2.23 15.65 4.77
CA TYR A 38 -1.41 15.04 5.81
C TYR A 38 0.03 15.55 5.74
N LYS A 39 0.31 16.60 6.51
CA LYS A 39 1.59 17.31 6.53
C LYS A 39 1.85 17.98 7.88
N PHE A 40 3.11 18.29 8.16
CA PHE A 40 3.45 19.10 9.33
C PHE A 40 3.07 20.57 9.09
N HIS A 41 2.61 21.26 10.13
CA HIS A 41 2.18 22.67 10.07
C HIS A 41 3.19 23.62 9.42
N ASN A 42 4.49 23.29 9.44
CA ASN A 42 5.55 24.13 8.90
C ASN A 42 5.90 23.88 7.40
N THR A 43 5.18 22.98 6.72
CA THR A 43 5.45 22.68 5.29
C THR A 43 4.62 23.56 4.35
N ARG A 44 5.31 24.41 3.58
CA ARG A 44 4.74 25.41 2.64
C ARG A 44 4.18 24.84 1.33
N SER A 45 4.00 23.53 1.17
CA SER A 45 3.37 22.98 -0.04
C SER A 45 1.84 23.12 0.05
N SER A 46 1.31 24.13 -0.66
CA SER A 46 -0.11 24.48 -0.72
C SER A 46 -0.85 23.90 -1.93
N LYS A 47 -0.23 22.95 -2.66
CA LYS A 47 -0.82 22.39 -3.89
C LYS A 47 -1.06 20.89 -3.75
N ALA A 48 -2.09 20.42 -4.45
CA ALA A 48 -2.39 19.01 -4.64
C ALA A 48 -1.09 18.22 -4.90
N SER A 49 -0.87 17.18 -4.11
CA SER A 49 0.26 16.28 -4.30
C SER A 49 -0.10 15.22 -5.34
N ASN A 50 0.90 14.75 -6.10
CA ASN A 50 0.77 13.74 -7.16
C ASN A 50 1.71 12.53 -6.90
N ALA A 51 1.92 12.24 -5.61
CA ALA A 51 2.82 11.21 -5.09
C ALA A 51 2.14 9.86 -4.81
N CYS A 52 0.89 9.63 -5.23
CA CYS A 52 0.09 8.45 -4.87
C CYS A 52 0.81 7.12 -5.16
N THR A 53 1.38 6.96 -6.36
CA THR A 53 2.15 5.76 -6.73
C THR A 53 3.36 5.57 -5.83
N LEU A 54 4.09 6.65 -5.52
CA LEU A 54 5.26 6.59 -4.65
C LEU A 54 4.89 6.22 -3.21
N ILE A 55 3.79 6.77 -2.70
CA ILE A 55 3.26 6.46 -1.37
C ILE A 55 2.90 4.97 -1.28
N VAL A 56 2.24 4.43 -2.30
CA VAL A 56 1.86 3.02 -2.35
C VAL A 56 3.09 2.11 -2.42
N VAL A 57 4.11 2.46 -3.21
CA VAL A 57 5.36 1.70 -3.28
C VAL A 57 6.11 1.73 -1.94
N LEU A 58 6.20 2.90 -1.29
CA LEU A 58 6.81 3.02 0.04
C LEU A 58 6.03 2.23 1.10
N MET A 59 4.70 2.25 1.03
CA MET A 59 3.85 1.47 1.93
C MET A 59 4.11 -0.02 1.78
N ALA A 60 4.17 -0.52 0.54
CA ALA A 60 4.51 -1.91 0.24
C ALA A 60 5.91 -2.29 0.78
N ALA A 61 6.92 -1.45 0.52
CA ALA A 61 8.27 -1.65 1.04
C ALA A 61 8.30 -1.74 2.57
N LYS A 62 7.63 -0.81 3.25
CA LYS A 62 7.57 -0.78 4.72
C LYS A 62 6.80 -1.99 5.27
N CYS A 63 5.68 -2.39 4.66
CA CYS A 63 4.96 -3.59 5.06
C CYS A 63 5.86 -4.83 5.00
N ASN A 64 6.63 -4.99 3.91
CA ASN A 64 7.58 -6.09 3.77
C ASN A 64 8.71 -6.01 4.80
N GLN A 65 9.34 -4.83 4.94
CA GLN A 65 10.44 -4.60 5.87
C GLN A 65 10.05 -4.88 7.33
N TYR A 66 8.87 -4.44 7.74
CA TYR A 66 8.35 -4.63 9.10
C TYR A 66 7.55 -5.94 9.27
N LYS A 67 7.49 -6.79 8.24
CA LYS A 67 6.77 -8.07 8.23
C LYS A 67 5.34 -7.94 8.76
N VAL A 68 4.62 -6.94 8.25
CA VAL A 68 3.27 -6.62 8.73
C VAL A 68 2.30 -7.72 8.33
N VAL A 69 1.62 -8.32 9.30
CA VAL A 69 0.56 -9.30 9.07
C VAL A 69 -0.81 -8.63 9.18
N VAL A 70 -1.61 -8.79 8.13
CA VAL A 70 -3.01 -8.38 8.00
C VAL A 70 -3.85 -9.64 8.00
N ASN A 71 -4.15 -10.15 9.20
CA ASN A 71 -5.02 -11.31 9.34
C ASN A 71 -6.45 -10.97 8.84
N GLY A 72 -7.24 -12.01 8.49
CA GLY A 72 -8.66 -11.89 8.09
C GLY A 72 -9.46 -10.98 9.04
N PRO A 73 -10.61 -10.41 8.62
CA PRO A 73 -11.19 -9.17 9.15
C PRO A 73 -11.08 -9.10 10.68
N GLN A 74 -9.98 -8.51 11.16
CA GLN A 74 -9.70 -8.47 12.59
C GLN A 74 -10.75 -7.56 13.24
N LYS A 75 -11.19 -7.88 14.46
CA LYS A 75 -12.09 -6.98 15.21
C LYS A 75 -11.48 -5.58 15.38
N CYS A 76 -10.16 -5.50 15.45
CA CYS A 76 -9.42 -4.25 15.59
C CYS A 76 -8.53 -3.99 14.37
N LEU A 77 -8.45 -2.73 13.94
CA LEU A 77 -7.56 -2.29 12.88
C LEU A 77 -6.09 -2.40 13.34
N ASN A 78 -5.22 -2.92 12.49
CA ASN A 78 -3.79 -2.97 12.78
C ASN A 78 -3.22 -1.54 12.76
N ILE A 79 -2.98 -0.97 13.94
CA ILE A 79 -2.49 0.41 14.13
C ILE A 79 -1.17 0.64 13.39
N ARG A 80 -0.33 -0.40 13.25
CA ARG A 80 0.93 -0.30 12.50
C ARG A 80 0.67 0.04 11.03
N LEU A 81 -0.38 -0.49 10.40
CA LEU A 81 -0.72 -0.13 9.02
C LEU A 81 -1.02 1.37 8.88
N ILE A 82 -1.72 1.95 9.85
CA ILE A 82 -2.06 3.38 9.86
C ILE A 82 -0.77 4.21 9.96
N GLN A 83 0.13 3.82 10.87
CA GLN A 83 1.43 4.49 11.05
C GLN A 83 2.31 4.40 9.81
N LEU A 84 2.37 3.23 9.18
CA LEU A 84 3.14 3.04 7.95
C LEU A 84 2.55 3.83 6.79
N LEU A 85 1.22 3.89 6.67
CA LEU A 85 0.55 4.69 5.65
C LEU A 85 0.84 6.19 5.87
N ALA A 86 0.71 6.66 7.10
CA ALA A 86 1.02 8.03 7.50
C ALA A 86 2.48 8.40 7.16
N ALA A 87 3.44 7.57 7.56
CA ALA A 87 4.85 7.76 7.26
C ALA A 87 5.11 7.76 5.73
N SER A 88 4.47 6.86 4.99
CA SER A 88 4.58 6.77 3.54
C SER A 88 4.00 8.01 2.84
N MET A 89 2.89 8.57 3.34
CA MET A 89 2.34 9.83 2.83
C MET A 89 3.32 10.99 2.99
N LEU A 90 3.87 11.18 4.19
CA LEU A 90 4.83 12.24 4.49
C LEU A 90 6.08 12.12 3.63
N GLU A 91 6.63 10.91 3.56
CA GLU A 91 7.85 10.63 2.82
C GLU A 91 7.66 10.71 1.31
N GLY A 92 6.58 10.13 0.79
CA GLY A 92 6.25 10.16 -0.63
C GLY A 92 6.03 11.59 -1.12
N ASN A 93 5.30 12.41 -0.36
CA ASN A 93 5.13 13.83 -0.66
C ASN A 93 6.48 14.57 -0.69
N ARG A 94 7.32 14.37 0.34
CA ARG A 94 8.65 15.00 0.43
C ARG A 94 9.54 14.63 -0.75
N ILE A 95 9.59 13.35 -1.12
CA ILE A 95 10.39 12.89 -2.27
C ILE A 95 9.83 13.49 -3.56
N HIS A 96 8.52 13.42 -3.79
CA HIS A 96 7.89 13.95 -5.01
C HIS A 96 8.11 15.45 -5.18
N ASP A 97 7.95 16.24 -4.11
CA ASP A 97 8.21 17.68 -4.15
C ASP A 97 9.68 17.99 -4.46
N ASN A 98 10.62 17.21 -3.93
CA ASN A 98 12.04 17.34 -4.30
C ASN A 98 12.30 17.01 -5.78
N LEU A 99 11.62 16.01 -6.34
CA LEU A 99 11.74 15.66 -7.76
C LEU A 99 11.18 16.77 -8.66
N LYS A 100 10.06 17.40 -8.27
CA LYS A 100 9.51 18.58 -8.95
C LYS A 100 10.51 19.74 -8.95
N ILE A 101 11.07 20.07 -7.78
CA ILE A 101 12.04 21.18 -7.65
C ILE A 101 13.27 20.93 -8.53
N LYS A 102 13.73 19.68 -8.61
CA LYS A 102 14.87 19.29 -9.46
C LYS A 102 14.52 19.16 -10.94
N ASN A 103 13.26 19.32 -11.33
CA ASN A 103 12.77 19.18 -12.70
C ASN A 103 13.16 17.85 -13.39
N VAL A 104 13.14 16.75 -12.63
CA VAL A 104 13.51 15.40 -13.14
C VAL A 104 12.31 14.53 -13.51
N LEU A 105 11.09 15.03 -13.28
CA LEU A 105 9.86 14.33 -13.57
C LEU A 105 9.50 14.48 -15.06
N LYS A 106 9.41 13.35 -15.78
CA LYS A 106 8.90 13.33 -17.16
C LYS A 106 7.40 13.62 -17.21
N HIS A 107 6.67 13.09 -16.23
CA HIS A 107 5.25 13.28 -16.06
C HIS A 107 4.95 13.65 -14.61
N ILE A 108 3.81 14.31 -14.38
CA ILE A 108 3.40 14.76 -13.04
C ILE A 108 3.23 13.58 -12.07
N ASN A 109 2.65 12.48 -12.57
CA ASN A 109 2.46 11.23 -11.85
C ASN A 109 3.57 10.26 -12.21
N LEU A 110 4.11 9.56 -11.21
CA LEU A 110 5.07 8.48 -11.42
C LEU A 110 4.34 7.18 -11.79
N ASN A 111 4.90 6.43 -12.73
CA ASN A 111 4.55 5.01 -12.87
C ASN A 111 5.25 4.16 -11.80
N VAL A 112 4.92 2.86 -11.72
CA VAL A 112 5.47 1.96 -10.69
C VAL A 112 7.00 1.84 -10.78
N PRO A 113 7.62 1.57 -11.95
CA PRO A 113 9.08 1.53 -12.07
C PRO A 113 9.78 2.82 -11.63
N GLU A 114 9.24 3.98 -12.01
CA GLU A 114 9.79 5.27 -11.59
C GLU A 114 9.66 5.48 -10.08
N ALA A 115 8.52 5.11 -9.49
CA ALA A 115 8.31 5.17 -8.05
C ALA A 115 9.28 4.27 -7.28
N ILE A 116 9.52 3.04 -7.75
CA ILE A 116 10.55 2.14 -7.17
C ILE A 116 11.93 2.78 -7.25
N LYS A 117 12.30 3.33 -8.42
CA LYS A 117 13.59 4.00 -8.61
C LYS A 117 13.78 5.18 -7.67
N PHE A 118 12.76 6.05 -7.53
CA PHE A 118 12.86 7.25 -6.73
C PHE A 118 12.63 7.03 -5.23
N GLY A 119 12.02 5.91 -4.82
CA GLY A 119 11.93 5.49 -3.42
C GLY A 119 13.30 5.17 -2.79
N GLY A 120 14.33 4.96 -3.62
CA GLY A 120 15.72 4.85 -3.18
C GLY A 120 15.98 3.58 -2.36
N LYS A 121 16.74 3.71 -1.26
CA LYS A 121 17.18 2.56 -0.46
C LYS A 121 16.05 1.75 0.17
N GLN A 122 14.87 2.35 0.37
CA GLN A 122 13.74 1.63 0.97
C GLN A 122 13.09 0.66 0.00
N THR A 123 13.22 0.93 -1.30
CA THR A 123 12.57 0.19 -2.38
C THR A 123 13.59 -0.54 -3.25
N SER A 124 14.87 -0.59 -2.83
CA SER A 124 15.96 -1.17 -3.63
C SER A 124 15.77 -2.65 -3.93
N ASP A 125 15.09 -3.35 -3.02
CA ASP A 125 14.88 -4.79 -3.12
C ASP A 125 13.53 -5.12 -3.77
N MET A 126 12.79 -4.09 -4.21
CA MET A 126 11.53 -4.24 -4.94
C MET A 126 11.81 -4.25 -6.44
N THR A 127 11.22 -5.21 -7.15
CA THR A 127 11.21 -5.25 -8.61
C THR A 127 9.78 -5.48 -9.08
N GLU A 128 9.36 -4.81 -10.15
CA GLU A 128 8.07 -5.08 -10.78
C GLU A 128 8.09 -6.48 -11.40
N TRP A 129 7.22 -7.37 -10.94
CA TRP A 129 7.16 -8.75 -11.42
C TRP A 129 6.39 -8.87 -12.74
N LYS A 130 5.17 -8.34 -12.79
CA LYS A 130 4.27 -8.37 -13.95
C LYS A 130 3.50 -7.06 -14.03
N SER A 131 3.33 -6.53 -15.24
CA SER A 131 2.60 -5.29 -15.51
C SER A 131 1.59 -5.54 -16.64
N GLU A 132 0.33 -5.22 -16.41
CA GLU A 132 -0.74 -5.36 -17.41
C GLU A 132 -1.51 -4.05 -17.53
N VAL A 133 -1.80 -3.64 -18.77
CA VAL A 133 -2.56 -2.42 -19.08
C VAL A 133 -3.87 -2.82 -19.73
N TYR A 134 -4.97 -2.42 -19.12
CA TYR A 134 -6.32 -2.71 -19.59
C TYR A 134 -7.00 -1.43 -20.08
N MET A 135 -7.52 -1.46 -21.30
CA MET A 135 -8.30 -0.36 -21.89
C MET A 135 -9.81 -0.64 -21.77
N GLU A 136 -10.26 -0.94 -20.56
CA GLU A 136 -11.62 -1.38 -20.27
C GLU A 136 -12.24 -0.62 -19.09
N GLN A 137 -13.57 -0.61 -19.00
CA GLN A 137 -14.27 0.00 -17.86
C GLN A 137 -14.00 -0.83 -16.59
N LEU A 138 -13.30 -0.23 -15.62
CA LEU A 138 -12.93 -0.86 -14.35
C LEU A 138 -14.13 -1.48 -13.62
N SER A 139 -15.29 -0.80 -13.64
CA SER A 139 -16.52 -1.27 -13.00
C SER A 139 -17.06 -2.59 -13.57
N LYS A 140 -16.67 -2.96 -14.79
CA LYS A 140 -17.09 -4.19 -15.45
C LYS A 140 -16.00 -5.26 -15.49
N SER A 141 -14.73 -4.87 -15.58
CA SER A 141 -13.64 -5.80 -15.83
C SER A 141 -12.75 -6.10 -14.62
N LEU A 142 -12.76 -5.28 -13.56
CA LEU A 142 -11.84 -5.46 -12.43
C LEU A 142 -11.95 -6.85 -11.78
N PHE A 143 -13.18 -7.29 -11.50
CA PHE A 143 -13.42 -8.60 -10.90
C PHE A 143 -12.89 -9.73 -11.77
N GLU A 144 -13.22 -9.73 -13.07
CA GLU A 144 -12.78 -10.78 -13.99
C GLU A 144 -11.27 -10.75 -14.22
N ASN A 145 -10.64 -9.57 -14.28
CA ASN A 145 -9.19 -9.43 -14.41
C ASN A 145 -8.45 -9.95 -13.16
N ILE A 146 -8.94 -9.63 -11.95
CA ILE A 146 -8.40 -10.20 -10.71
C ILE A 146 -8.61 -11.72 -10.70
N ARG A 147 -9.82 -12.19 -10.99
CA ARG A 147 -10.18 -13.61 -10.95
C ARG A 147 -9.36 -14.45 -11.93
N LYS A 148 -9.17 -13.96 -13.16
CA LYS A 148 -8.39 -14.63 -14.21
C LYS A 148 -6.94 -14.83 -13.78
N ASN A 149 -6.34 -13.80 -13.19
CA ASN A 149 -4.94 -13.82 -12.78
C ASN A 149 -4.72 -14.44 -11.38
N TRP A 150 -5.77 -14.57 -10.57
CA TRP A 150 -5.70 -15.10 -9.20
C TRP A 150 -4.92 -16.40 -9.08
N LYS A 151 -5.19 -17.37 -9.96
CA LYS A 151 -4.51 -18.67 -9.94
C LYS A 151 -3.00 -18.57 -10.17
N GLU A 152 -2.54 -17.57 -10.91
CA GLU A 152 -1.11 -17.31 -11.10
C GLU A 152 -0.53 -16.63 -9.88
N TRP A 153 -1.25 -15.66 -9.32
CA TRP A 153 -0.83 -14.86 -8.17
C TRP A 153 -0.67 -15.68 -6.88
N VAL A 154 -1.55 -16.67 -6.66
CA VAL A 154 -1.49 -17.49 -5.43
C VAL A 154 -0.66 -18.75 -5.57
N LYS A 155 -0.01 -18.99 -6.73
CA LYS A 155 0.87 -20.14 -6.89
C LYS A 155 2.14 -19.93 -6.06
N PRO A 156 2.51 -20.90 -5.21
CA PRO A 156 3.78 -20.83 -4.52
C PRO A 156 4.94 -20.88 -5.51
N SER A 157 5.85 -19.88 -5.45
CA SER A 157 7.12 -19.93 -6.18
C SER A 157 8.07 -20.98 -5.60
N SER A 158 7.93 -21.31 -4.30
CA SER A 158 8.59 -22.44 -3.63
C SER A 158 7.87 -22.78 -2.31
N GLU A 159 8.10 -24.00 -1.77
CA GLU A 159 7.52 -24.48 -0.50
C GLU A 159 8.02 -23.72 0.75
N THR A 160 9.01 -22.83 0.60
CA THR A 160 9.76 -22.23 1.72
C THR A 160 9.62 -20.72 1.87
N GLU A 161 8.96 -20.02 0.94
CA GLU A 161 8.87 -18.56 0.96
C GLU A 161 7.47 -18.05 1.39
N ASN A 162 7.48 -17.02 2.24
CA ASN A 162 6.28 -16.25 2.56
C ASN A 162 5.90 -15.41 1.34
N LEU A 163 4.78 -15.73 0.70
CA LEU A 163 4.33 -15.06 -0.52
C LEU A 163 3.38 -13.92 -0.17
N ASP A 164 3.94 -12.88 0.45
CA ASP A 164 3.24 -11.61 0.53
C ASP A 164 3.31 -10.95 -0.84
N MET A 165 2.15 -10.79 -1.48
CA MET A 165 2.05 -10.17 -2.80
C MET A 165 1.49 -8.76 -2.69
N TYR A 166 2.18 -7.82 -3.33
CA TYR A 166 1.81 -6.42 -3.42
C TYR A 166 1.37 -6.13 -4.85
N ILE A 167 0.07 -5.87 -5.05
CA ILE A 167 -0.48 -5.51 -6.35
C ILE A 167 -0.84 -4.03 -6.33
N ILE A 168 -0.34 -3.30 -7.32
CA ILE A 168 -0.59 -1.86 -7.47
C ILE A 168 -1.54 -1.67 -8.65
N LEU A 169 -2.73 -1.15 -8.38
CA LEU A 169 -3.69 -0.75 -9.41
C LEU A 169 -3.62 0.77 -9.59
N VAL A 170 -3.35 1.21 -10.81
CA VAL A 170 -3.36 2.63 -11.19
C VAL A 170 -4.55 2.88 -12.12
N ALA A 171 -5.45 3.78 -11.74
CA ALA A 171 -6.61 4.19 -12.54
C ALA A 171 -6.97 5.66 -12.24
N ASP A 172 -7.21 6.47 -13.29
CA ASP A 172 -7.64 7.87 -13.19
C ASP A 172 -6.88 8.72 -12.15
N SER A 173 -5.53 8.63 -12.18
CA SER A 173 -4.61 9.29 -11.22
C SER A 173 -4.73 8.84 -9.75
N ARG A 174 -5.49 7.77 -9.48
CA ARG A 174 -5.57 7.10 -8.18
C ARG A 174 -4.74 5.83 -8.22
N THR A 175 -4.15 5.51 -7.09
CA THR A 175 -3.39 4.28 -6.90
C THR A 175 -3.95 3.52 -5.71
N VAL A 176 -4.25 2.24 -5.91
CA VAL A 176 -4.72 1.33 -4.88
C VAL A 176 -3.67 0.24 -4.68
N LEU A 177 -3.36 -0.04 -3.41
CA LEU A 177 -2.49 -1.15 -3.01
C LEU A 177 -3.35 -2.31 -2.55
N PHE A 178 -3.22 -3.47 -3.18
CA PHE A 178 -3.67 -4.73 -2.63
C PHE A 178 -2.48 -5.42 -1.98
N LEU A 179 -2.67 -5.81 -0.71
CA LEU A 179 -1.76 -6.68 0.02
C LEU A 179 -2.43 -8.03 0.17
N ILE A 180 -1.87 -9.06 -0.45
CA ILE A 180 -2.36 -10.43 -0.38
C ILE A 180 -1.36 -11.24 0.42
N GLN A 181 -1.81 -11.84 1.52
CA GLN A 181 -0.99 -12.67 2.39
C GLN A 181 -1.61 -14.06 2.50
N ILE A 182 -0.80 -15.09 2.22
CA ILE A 182 -1.26 -16.49 2.21
C ILE A 182 -1.11 -17.13 3.60
N LYS A 183 -0.12 -16.71 4.39
CA LYS A 183 0.05 -17.21 5.77
C LYS A 183 -0.80 -16.39 6.74
N THR A 184 -1.50 -17.12 7.61
CA THR A 184 -2.25 -16.57 8.73
C THR A 184 -1.58 -17.02 10.04
N ASP A 185 -1.70 -16.25 11.12
CA ASP A 185 -1.24 -16.68 12.46
C ASP A 185 -2.05 -17.86 13.03
N THR A 186 -3.07 -18.32 12.30
CA THR A 186 -3.82 -19.51 12.68
C THR A 186 -2.95 -20.74 12.45
N VAL A 187 -2.32 -21.22 13.52
CA VAL A 187 -1.98 -22.64 13.60
C VAL A 187 -3.30 -23.40 13.51
N SER A 188 -3.67 -23.85 12.31
CA SER A 188 -4.59 -24.97 12.18
C SER A 188 -3.91 -26.16 12.82
N ARG A 189 -4.01 -26.29 14.15
CA ARG A 189 -3.78 -27.55 14.83
C ARG A 189 -4.86 -28.48 14.31
N HIS A 190 -4.56 -29.18 13.22
CA HIS A 190 -5.21 -30.45 12.94
C HIS A 190 -4.79 -31.39 14.08
N ILE A 191 -5.57 -31.36 15.16
CA ILE A 191 -5.57 -32.44 16.13
C ILE A 191 -6.23 -33.61 15.40
N LEU A 192 -5.41 -34.39 14.70
CA LEU A 192 -5.74 -35.77 14.37
C LEU A 192 -5.77 -36.53 15.69
N ILE A 193 -6.96 -36.64 16.29
CA ILE A 193 -7.22 -37.68 17.29
C ILE A 193 -7.34 -38.98 16.49
N LYS A 194 -6.44 -39.93 16.78
CA LYS A 194 -6.52 -41.32 16.28
C LYS A 194 -7.76 -42.02 16.83
#